data_AF-A0A936A5I1-F1
#
_entry.id   AF-A0A936A5I1-F1
#
_cell.length_a   1.000
_cell.length_b   1.000
_cell.length_c   1.000
_cell.angle_alpha   90.00
_cell.angle_beta   90.00
_cell.angle_gamma   90.00
#
_symmetry.space_group_name_H-M   'P 1'
#
loop_
_entity.id
_entity.type
_entity.pdbx_description
1 polymer ?
#
loop_
_entity_poly.entity_id
_entity_poly.type
_entity_poly.pdbx_seq_one_letter_code
_entity_poly.pdbx_strand_id
1 'polypeptide(L)' 'MQRWVKLPNGNVVDANRIVTISKPESYPKMDEEGNDGIEYAVTIGLGFSRDQQLMVTGTKEDISAVIKNLLGAG' A
#
# COMPACT_ATOMS: atom_id res chain seq x y z
N MET A 1 -3.67 7.22 20.69
CA MET A 1 -3.23 8.27 19.75
C MET A 1 -3.49 7.76 18.34
N GLN A 2 -4.23 8.50 17.53
CA GLN A 2 -4.58 8.06 16.18
C GLN A 2 -3.38 8.28 15.24
N ARG A 3 -3.01 7.28 14.41
CA ARG A 3 -1.80 7.34 13.56
C ARG A 3 -2.18 7.29 12.10
N TRP A 4 -2.18 8.44 11.44
CA TRP A 4 -2.52 8.56 10.03
C TRP A 4 -1.30 8.29 9.13
N VAL A 5 -1.47 7.44 8.12
CA VAL A 5 -0.45 7.13 7.12
C VAL A 5 -0.96 7.51 5.74
N LYS A 6 -0.15 8.27 5.00
CA LYS A 6 -0.44 8.66 3.62
C LYS A 6 -0.10 7.53 2.67
N LEU A 7 -1.00 7.29 1.72
CA LEU A 7 -0.87 6.29 0.67
C LEU A 7 -0.37 6.94 -0.64
N PRO A 8 0.20 6.16 -1.57
CA PRO A 8 0.73 6.67 -2.83
C PRO A 8 -0.34 7.34 -3.70
N ASN A 9 -1.58 6.82 -3.65
CA ASN A 9 -2.74 7.40 -4.33
C ASN A 9 -3.30 8.67 -3.67
N GLY A 10 -2.61 9.23 -2.66
CA GLY A 10 -3.01 10.45 -1.97
C GLY A 10 -4.01 10.25 -0.83
N ASN A 11 -4.62 9.07 -0.71
CA ASN A 11 -5.51 8.75 0.41
C ASN A 11 -4.75 8.64 1.73
N VAL A 12 -5.47 8.68 2.85
CA VAL A 12 -4.92 8.47 4.19
C VAL A 12 -5.65 7.34 4.89
N VAL A 13 -4.90 6.56 5.67
CA VAL A 13 -5.42 5.44 6.45
C VAL A 13 -5.03 5.57 7.91
N ASP A 14 -5.95 5.23 8.82
CA ASP A 14 -5.64 5.09 10.24
C ASP A 14 -4.93 3.76 10.45
N ALA A 15 -3.64 3.82 10.76
CA ALA A 15 -2.83 2.63 10.91
C ALA A 15 -3.21 1.78 12.12
N ASN A 16 -3.96 2.31 13.08
CA ASN A 16 -4.50 1.51 14.20
C ASN A 16 -5.63 0.57 13.77
N ARG A 17 -6.19 0.75 12.57
CA ARG A 17 -7.25 -0.12 12.02
C ARG A 17 -6.70 -1.25 11.15
N ILE A 18 -5.40 -1.25 10.88
CA ILE A 18 -4.80 -2.25 10.01
C ILE A 18 -4.60 -3.54 10.78
N VAL A 19 -5.24 -4.61 10.30
CA VAL A 19 -5.14 -5.95 10.88
C VAL A 19 -4.26 -6.88 10.05
N THR A 20 -4.16 -6.64 8.74
CA THR A 20 -3.37 -7.47 7.83
C THR A 20 -2.74 -6.63 6.74
N ILE A 21 -1.53 -7.04 6.33
CA ILE A 21 -0.81 -6.53 5.17
C ILE A 21 -0.41 -7.77 4.38
N SER A 22 -0.84 -7.87 3.12
CA SER A 22 -0.46 -9.00 2.26
C SER A 22 1.03 -8.94 1.91
N LYS A 23 1.55 -10.04 1.37
CA LYS A 23 2.82 -9.99 0.67
C LYS A 23 2.70 -8.98 -0.50
N PRO A 24 3.71 -8.13 -0.74
CA PRO A 24 3.75 -7.31 -1.93
C PRO A 24 3.83 -8.19 -3.19
N GLU A 25 2.99 -7.88 -4.16
CA GLU A 25 2.96 -8.51 -5.48
C GLU A 25 3.49 -7.53 -6.52
N SER A 26 4.08 -8.05 -7.60
CA SER A 26 4.63 -7.25 -8.70
C SER A 26 4.01 -7.68 -10.01
N TYR A 27 3.71 -6.74 -10.89
CA TYR A 27 3.14 -7.00 -12.21
C TYR A 27 3.76 -6.08 -13.26
N PRO A 28 3.85 -6.54 -14.51
CA PRO A 28 4.27 -5.69 -15.61
C PRO A 28 3.26 -4.57 -15.83
N LYS A 29 3.76 -3.35 -16.02
CA LYS A 29 2.98 -2.17 -16.37
C LYS A 29 3.70 -1.43 -17.48
N MET A 30 2.95 -0.94 -18.44
CA MET A 30 3.46 -0.03 -19.44
C MET A 30 3.19 1.40 -18.98
N ASP A 31 4.21 2.25 -18.97
CA ASP A 31 4.04 3.66 -18.62
C ASP A 31 3.35 4.45 -19.75
N GLU A 32 3.07 5.73 -19.51
CA GLU A 32 2.41 6.60 -20.49
C GLU A 32 3.26 6.86 -21.75
N GLU A 33 4.58 6.62 -21.67
CA GLU A 33 5.54 6.80 -22.76
C GLU A 33 5.78 5.50 -23.54
N GLY A 34 5.15 4.40 -23.12
CA GLY A 34 5.22 3.11 -23.77
C GLY A 34 6.41 2.25 -23.35
N ASN A 35 7.10 2.60 -22.26
CA ASN A 35 8.18 1.78 -21.72
C ASN A 35 7.65 0.68 -20.80
N ASP A 36 8.35 -0.45 -20.81
CA ASP A 36 8.12 -1.54 -19.88
C ASP A 36 8.56 -1.14 -18.46
N GLY A 37 7.65 -1.31 -17.51
CA GLY A 37 7.87 -1.07 -16.09
C GLY A 37 7.33 -2.22 -15.23
N ILE A 38 7.64 -2.14 -13.93
CA ILE A 38 7.12 -3.04 -12.92
C ILE A 38 6.40 -2.20 -11.87
N GLU A 39 5.13 -2.48 -11.65
CA GLU A 39 4.35 -1.89 -10.57
C GLU A 39 4.15 -2.91 -9.45
N TYR A 40 4.05 -2.42 -8.22
CA TYR A 40 3.85 -3.23 -7.04
C TYR A 40 2.46 -2.96 -6.45
N ALA A 41 1.87 -4.00 -5.88
CA ALA A 41 0.61 -3.92 -5.14
C ALA A 41 0.74 -4.56 -3.76
N VAL A 42 0.06 -3.98 -2.78
CA VAL A 42 -0.15 -4.60 -1.47
C VAL A 42 -1.60 -4.44 -1.06
N THR A 43 -2.19 -5.50 -0.53
CA THR A 43 -3.54 -5.47 0.03
C THR A 43 -3.48 -5.25 1.54
N ILE A 44 -4.25 -4.30 2.04
CA ILE A 44 -4.33 -3.91 3.44
C ILE A 44 -5.75 -4.16 3.94
N GLY A 45 -5.90 -4.95 5.01
CA GLY A 45 -7.18 -5.13 5.70
C GLY A 45 -7.35 -4.11 6.83
N LEU A 46 -8.44 -3.34 6.82
CA LEU A 46 -8.75 -2.22 7.75
C LEU A 46 -9.71 -2.60 8.90
N GLY A 47 -9.83 -3.90 9.18
CA GLY A 47 -10.65 -4.47 10.23
C GLY A 47 -10.84 -5.97 10.03
N PHE A 48 -11.54 -6.63 10.96
CA PHE A 48 -11.78 -8.07 10.87
C PHE A 48 -12.88 -8.46 9.87
N SER A 49 -13.60 -7.49 9.32
CA SER A 49 -14.62 -7.73 8.30
C SER A 49 -14.01 -7.82 6.91
N ARG A 50 -14.47 -8.80 6.10
CA ARG A 50 -13.89 -9.11 4.78
C ARG A 50 -14.07 -8.00 3.74
N ASP A 51 -15.05 -7.12 3.93
CA ASP A 51 -15.38 -6.00 3.07
C ASP A 51 -14.49 -4.76 3.29
N GLN A 52 -13.67 -4.76 4.35
CA GLN A 52 -12.79 -3.64 4.67
C GLN A 52 -11.36 -3.92 4.21
N GLN A 53 -11.18 -3.98 2.89
CA GLN A 53 -9.86 -4.17 2.26
C GLN A 53 -9.56 -3.03 1.30
N LEU A 54 -8.28 -2.67 1.22
CA LEU A 54 -7.75 -1.65 0.33
C LEU A 54 -6.56 -2.23 -0.42
N MET A 55 -6.57 -2.10 -1.74
CA MET A 55 -5.39 -2.36 -2.56
C MET A 55 -4.62 -1.06 -2.76
N VAL A 56 -3.33 -1.09 -2.47
CA VAL A 56 -2.41 0.02 -2.67
C VAL A 56 -1.43 -0.37 -3.76
N THR A 57 -1.35 0.44 -4.81
CA THR A 57 -0.44 0.24 -5.94
C THR A 57 0.56 1.39 -6.03
N GLY A 58 1.73 1.11 -6.59
CA GLY A 58 2.76 2.12 -6.83
C GLY A 58 4.12 1.52 -7.15
N THR A 59 5.15 2.37 -7.14
CA THR A 59 6.53 1.91 -7.32
C THR A 59 6.99 1.06 -6.15
N LYS A 60 8.13 0.37 -6.31
CA LYS A 60 8.73 -0.41 -5.24
C LYS A 60 9.03 0.47 -4.02
N GLU A 61 9.52 1.67 -4.26
CA GLU A 61 9.88 2.67 -3.26
C GLU A 61 8.63 3.13 -2.49
N ASP A 62 7.53 3.39 -3.20
CA ASP A 62 6.25 3.80 -2.59
C ASP A 62 5.71 2.72 -1.66
N ILE A 63 5.63 1.47 -2.13
CA ILE A 63 5.11 0.36 -1.32
C ILE A 63 6.02 0.10 -0.12
N SER A 64 7.34 0.18 -0.29
CA SER A 64 8.30 0.06 0.81
C SER A 64 8.12 1.16 1.86
N ALA A 65 7.92 2.41 1.44
CA ALA A 65 7.67 3.53 2.34
C ALA A 65 6.37 3.35 3.14
N VAL A 66 5.28 2.93 2.48
CA VAL A 66 4.01 2.61 3.14
C VAL A 66 4.20 1.55 4.21
N ILE A 67 4.85 0.42 3.87
CA ILE A 67 5.05 -0.69 4.81
C ILE A 67 5.91 -0.27 6.00
N LYS A 68 7.01 0.48 5.78
CA LYS A 68 7.85 0.99 6.88
C LYS A 68 7.09 1.91 7.82
N ASN A 69 6.31 2.84 7.27
CA ASN A 69 5.46 3.75 8.05
C ASN A 69 4.42 2.98 8.87
N LEU A 70 3.86 1.91 8.32
CA LEU A 70 2.91 1.04 9.01
C LEU A 70 3.54 0.20 10.12
N LEU A 71 4.76 -0.28 9.92
CA LEU A 71 5.50 -1.03 10.92
C LEU A 71 6.14 -0.14 12.00
N GLY A 72 6.08 1.19 11.85
CA GLY A 72 6.75 2.13 12.75
C GLY A 72 8.28 2.09 12.61
N ALA A 73 8.78 1.65 11.46
CA ALA A 73 10.20 1.57 11.12
C ALA A 73 10.66 2.77 10.25
N GLY A 74 9.93 3.89 10.32
CA GLY A 74 10.20 5.14 9.62
C GLY A 74 10.70 6.21 10.56
#